data_AF-A0A7W7KFV1-F1
#
_entry.id   AF-A0A7W7KFV1-F1
#
_cell.length_a   1.000
_cell.length_b   1.000
_cell.length_c   1.000
_cell.angle_alpha   90.00
_cell.angle_beta   90.00
_cell.angle_gamma   90.00
#
_symmetry.space_group_name_H-M   'P 1'
#
loop_
_entity.id
_entity.type
_entity.pdbx_description
1 polymer ?
#
loop_
_entity_poly.entity_id
_entity_poly.type
_entity_poly.pdbx_seq_one_letter_code
_entity_poly.pdbx_strand_id
1 'polypeptide(L)'
;MANRKPMSIVERYGCTLRIYDYGSKYMERYTMVPPRWARQYVERSGLFECIGASEHLGIAHHTSAAPGPHLGKRLHWNELPVAVQRFARQCYPEFCPPVA
;
A
#
# COMPACT_ATOMS: atom_id res chain seq x y z
N MET A 1 -11.86 19.37 21.59
CA MET A 1 -11.80 18.39 20.48
C MET A 1 -11.02 19.02 19.35
N ALA A 2 -9.83 18.53 19.03
CA ALA A 2 -8.95 19.17 18.06
C ALA A 2 -9.53 19.08 16.63
N ASN A 3 -9.80 20.23 16.05
CA ASN A 3 -10.27 20.41 14.67
C ASN A 3 -9.14 20.02 13.70
N ARG A 4 -8.99 18.73 13.36
CA ARG A 4 -8.03 18.29 12.35
C ARG A 4 -8.59 18.63 10.96
N LYS A 5 -8.06 19.70 10.36
CA LYS A 5 -8.22 19.94 8.92
C LYS A 5 -7.84 18.67 8.14
N PRO A 6 -8.61 18.26 7.12
CA PRO A 6 -8.18 17.19 6.24
C PRO A 6 -6.88 17.65 5.56
N MET A 7 -5.79 16.90 5.76
CA MET A 7 -4.51 17.18 5.09
C MET A 7 -4.74 17.20 3.57
N SER A 8 -4.24 18.26 2.94
CA SER A 8 -4.23 18.41 1.50
C SER A 8 -3.48 17.24 0.85
N ILE A 9 -3.81 16.95 -0.42
CA ILE A 9 -3.17 15.86 -1.18
C ILE A 9 -1.64 16.04 -1.29
N VAL A 10 -1.17 17.29 -1.18
CA VAL A 10 0.25 17.68 -1.16
C VAL A 10 0.92 17.34 0.18
N GLU A 11 0.23 17.52 1.31
CA GLU A 11 0.73 17.12 2.64
C GLU A 11 0.79 15.60 2.84
N ARG A 12 0.09 14.83 1.99
CA ARG A 12 0.15 13.37 1.95
C ARG A 12 1.29 12.82 1.10
N TYR A 13 2.10 13.65 0.45
CA TYR A 13 3.18 13.18 -0.41
C TYR A 13 4.20 12.37 0.40
N GLY A 14 4.22 11.06 0.17
CA GLY A 14 5.04 10.12 0.95
C GLY A 14 4.42 9.66 2.28
N CYS A 15 3.20 10.07 2.63
CA CYS A 15 2.41 9.57 3.77
C CYS A 15 1.43 8.46 3.40
N THR A 16 1.41 8.07 2.13
CA THR A 16 0.53 7.05 1.59
C THR A 16 1.26 5.75 1.31
N LEU A 17 0.49 4.67 1.15
CA LEU A 17 1.00 3.40 0.68
C LEU A 17 1.82 3.55 -0.61
N ARG A 18 2.96 2.88 -0.64
CA ARG A 18 3.77 2.70 -1.84
C ARG A 18 3.23 1.47 -2.56
N ILE A 19 2.59 1.69 -3.69
CA ILE A 19 1.90 0.66 -4.44
C ILE A 19 2.73 0.28 -5.66
N TYR A 20 2.90 -1.02 -5.87
CA TYR A 20 3.61 -1.57 -7.01
C TYR A 20 2.73 -2.58 -7.75
N ASP A 21 2.77 -2.58 -9.07
CA ASP A 21 2.25 -3.64 -9.94
C ASP A 21 3.44 -4.40 -10.52
N TYR A 22 3.60 -5.64 -10.06
CA TYR A 22 4.62 -6.57 -10.53
C TYR A 22 4.33 -7.06 -11.96
N GLY A 23 3.12 -6.81 -12.49
CA GLY A 23 2.69 -7.23 -13.82
C GLY A 23 2.45 -8.74 -13.94
N SER A 24 2.52 -9.47 -12.83
CA SER A 24 2.32 -10.92 -12.85
C SER A 24 0.84 -11.30 -12.95
N LYS A 25 0.60 -12.49 -13.50
CA LYS A 25 -0.72 -13.16 -13.45
C LYS A 25 -0.91 -13.99 -12.18
N TYR A 26 0.04 -13.93 -11.25
CA TYR A 26 0.10 -14.79 -10.07
C TYR A 26 -0.44 -14.08 -8.81
N MET A 27 -0.22 -14.67 -7.64
CA MET A 27 -0.83 -14.25 -6.37
C MET A 27 -0.46 -12.83 -5.92
N GLU A 28 0.69 -12.31 -6.33
CA GLU A 28 1.24 -11.02 -5.85
C GLU A 28 1.37 -10.03 -7.00
N ARG A 29 0.29 -9.83 -7.76
CA ARG A 29 0.31 -8.80 -8.81
C ARG A 29 0.54 -7.41 -8.20
N TYR A 30 -0.17 -7.09 -7.12
CA TYR A 30 -0.06 -5.82 -6.45
C TYR A 30 0.65 -5.98 -5.11
N THR A 31 1.67 -5.16 -4.86
CA THR A 31 2.34 -5.07 -3.56
C THR A 31 2.13 -3.70 -2.95
N MET A 32 1.57 -3.64 -1.75
CA MET A 32 1.36 -2.41 -1.00
C MET A 32 2.28 -2.38 0.21
N VAL A 33 3.18 -1.40 0.21
CA VAL A 33 4.19 -1.22 1.24
C VAL A 33 3.87 0.04 2.04
N PRO A 34 3.87 0.01 3.39
CA PRO A 34 3.75 1.19 4.22
C PRO A 34 4.76 2.29 3.84
N PRO A 35 4.49 3.57 4.16
CA PRO A 35 5.45 4.65 3.95
C PRO A 35 6.84 4.39 4.54
N ARG A 36 7.89 4.98 3.97
CA ARG A 36 9.28 4.78 4.45
C ARG A 36 9.49 5.19 5.92
N TRP A 37 8.70 6.14 6.40
CA TRP A 37 8.76 6.64 7.77
C TRP A 37 7.95 5.78 8.76
N ALA A 38 7.12 4.84 8.29
CA ALA A 38 6.32 3.95 9.13
C ALA A 38 7.20 2.81 9.68
N ARG A 39 8.19 3.16 10.51
CA ARG A 39 9.23 2.26 11.03
C ARG A 39 8.67 1.11 11.88
N GLN A 40 7.47 1.27 12.43
CA GLN A 40 6.78 0.22 13.18
C GLN A 40 6.41 -0.99 12.33
N TYR A 41 6.38 -0.85 10.99
CA TYR A 41 6.15 -1.95 10.05
C TYR A 41 7.46 -2.51 9.47
N VAL A 42 8.62 -2.08 9.97
CA VAL A 42 9.91 -2.59 9.54
C VAL A 42 10.30 -3.73 10.45
N GLU A 43 10.45 -4.91 9.86
CA GLU A 43 10.93 -6.09 10.56
C GLU A 43 12.40 -5.95 10.97
N ARG A 44 12.86 -6.81 11.89
CA ARG A 44 14.30 -6.88 12.25
C ARG A 44 15.21 -7.16 11.05
N SER A 45 14.69 -7.81 10.02
CA SER A 45 15.36 -8.10 8.74
C SER A 45 15.60 -6.84 7.88
N GLY A 46 14.94 -5.73 8.18
CA GLY A 46 14.92 -4.52 7.34
C GLY A 46 13.89 -4.55 6.21
N LEU A 47 13.14 -5.65 6.07
CA LEU A 47 11.96 -5.72 5.20
C LEU A 47 10.78 -4.97 5.83
N PHE A 48 9.85 -4.51 5.00
CA PHE A 48 8.58 -3.97 5.46
C PHE A 48 7.54 -5.09 5.47
N GLU A 49 6.70 -5.13 6.50
CA GLU A 49 5.42 -5.83 6.45
C GLU A 49 4.54 -5.15 5.39
N CYS A 50 4.05 -5.94 4.45
CA CYS A 50 3.36 -5.51 3.25
C CYS A 50 2.10 -6.35 3.02
N ILE A 51 1.33 -5.95 2.01
CA ILE A 51 0.25 -6.74 1.46
C ILE A 51 0.61 -7.14 0.04
N GLY A 52 0.50 -8.43 -0.26
CA GLY A 52 0.39 -8.96 -1.62
C GLY A 52 -1.08 -9.14 -1.97
N ALA A 53 -1.47 -8.78 -3.19
CA ALA A 53 -2.84 -8.96 -3.66
C ALA A 53 -2.90 -9.30 -5.15
N SER A 54 -3.93 -10.06 -5.53
CA SER A 54 -4.28 -10.36 -6.91
C SER A 54 -5.78 -10.23 -7.10
N GLU A 55 -6.19 -9.22 -7.88
CA GLU A 55 -7.60 -9.05 -8.24
C GLU A 55 -8.12 -10.26 -9.03
N HIS A 56 -7.31 -10.78 -9.95
CA HIS A 56 -7.69 -11.91 -10.81
C HIS A 56 -8.00 -13.18 -10.01
N LEU A 57 -7.25 -13.41 -8.93
CA LEU A 57 -7.43 -14.55 -8.05
C LEU A 57 -8.33 -14.24 -6.85
N GLY A 58 -8.75 -12.98 -6.67
CA GLY A 58 -9.60 -12.55 -5.56
C GLY A 58 -8.96 -12.73 -4.17
N ILE A 59 -7.63 -12.66 -4.08
CA ILE A 59 -6.89 -12.89 -2.84
C ILE A 59 -6.08 -11.68 -2.41
N ALA A 60 -5.85 -11.59 -1.10
CA ALA A 60 -4.83 -10.73 -0.52
C ALA A 60 -4.27 -11.37 0.76
N HIS A 61 -2.98 -11.19 1.00
CA HIS A 61 -2.25 -11.77 2.13
C HIS A 61 -1.17 -10.82 2.64
N HIS A 62 -0.82 -10.97 3.92
CA HIS A 62 0.35 -10.32 4.48
C HIS A 62 1.63 -11.00 3.94
N THR A 63 2.60 -10.19 3.57
CA THR A 63 3.91 -10.61 3.06
C THR A 63 4.97 -9.61 3.51
N SER A 64 6.23 -9.81 3.12
CA SER A 64 7.32 -8.91 3.49
C SER A 64 8.17 -8.58 2.28
N ALA A 65 8.48 -7.30 2.09
CA ALA A 65 9.23 -6.86 0.94
C ALA A 65 10.14 -5.67 1.24
N ALA A 66 11.27 -5.62 0.54
CA ALA A 66 12.06 -4.42 0.46
C ALA A 66 11.37 -3.45 -0.53
N PRO A 67 11.15 -2.18 -0.19
CA PRO A 67 10.57 -1.24 -1.14
C PRO A 67 11.59 -0.91 -2.25
N GLY A 68 11.25 -1.19 -3.51
CA GLY A 68 12.11 -0.81 -4.62
C GLY A 68 11.60 -1.21 -6.01
N PRO A 69 12.36 -0.88 -7.08
CA PRO A 69 11.97 -1.14 -8.47
C PRO A 69 11.76 -2.62 -8.82
N HIS A 70 12.34 -3.54 -8.04
CA HIS A 70 12.14 -4.98 -8.22
C HIS A 70 10.69 -5.43 -7.99
N LEU A 71 9.87 -4.62 -7.32
CA LEU A 71 8.44 -4.86 -7.15
C LEU A 71 7.61 -4.43 -8.38
N GLY A 72 8.24 -3.89 -9.42
CA GLY A 72 7.59 -3.49 -10.65
C GLY A 72 7.20 -2.01 -10.72
N LYS A 73 6.14 -1.70 -11.48
CA LYS A 73 5.71 -0.32 -11.76
C LYS A 73 5.07 0.29 -10.52
N ARG A 74 5.49 1.51 -10.15
CA ARG A 74 4.79 2.32 -9.14
C ARG A 74 3.42 2.76 -9.65
N LEU A 75 2.38 2.51 -8.87
CA LEU A 75 1.01 2.93 -9.15
C LEU A 75 0.55 4.03 -8.18
N HIS A 76 -0.35 4.87 -8.67
CA HIS A 76 -1.19 5.74 -7.85
C HIS A 76 -2.36 4.95 -7.25
N TRP A 77 -2.92 5.42 -6.13
CA TRP A 77 -4.04 4.76 -5.46
C TRP A 77 -5.24 4.50 -6.39
N ASN A 78 -5.56 5.48 -7.25
CA ASN A 78 -6.69 5.38 -8.18
C ASN A 78 -6.46 4.37 -9.31
N GLU A 79 -5.23 3.90 -9.51
CA GLU A 79 -4.92 2.83 -10.47
C GLU A 79 -5.10 1.44 -9.83
N LEU A 80 -5.25 1.33 -8.50
CA LEU A 80 -5.55 0.04 -7.86
C LEU A 80 -7.00 -0.37 -8.14
N PRO A 81 -7.25 -1.67 -8.35
CA PRO A 81 -8.61 -2.17 -8.39
C PRO A 81 -9.37 -1.95 -7.08
N VAL A 82 -10.69 -1.72 -7.18
CA VAL A 82 -11.54 -1.40 -6.02
C VAL A 82 -11.48 -2.47 -4.93
N ALA A 83 -11.43 -3.74 -5.31
CA ALA A 83 -11.30 -4.84 -4.34
C ALA A 83 -9.98 -4.76 -3.55
N VAL A 84 -8.87 -4.45 -4.23
CA VAL A 84 -7.55 -4.30 -3.61
C VAL A 84 -7.49 -3.06 -2.73
N GLN A 85 -8.11 -1.95 -3.14
CA GLN A 85 -8.25 -0.75 -2.31
C GLN A 85 -9.00 -1.03 -0.99
N ARG A 86 -10.05 -1.86 -1.03
CA ARG A 86 -10.80 -2.25 0.18
C ARG A 86 -9.93 -3.00 1.17
N PHE A 87 -9.15 -3.97 0.67
CA PHE A 87 -8.25 -4.74 1.53
C PHE A 87 -7.13 -3.86 2.10
N ALA A 88 -6.52 -3.01 1.28
CA ALA A 88 -5.52 -2.04 1.74
C ALA A 88 -6.04 -1.15 2.89
N ARG A 89 -7.30 -0.72 2.82
CA ARG A 89 -7.96 0.06 3.90
C ARG A 89 -8.20 -0.75 5.17
N GLN A 90 -8.42 -2.06 5.07
CA GLN A 90 -8.60 -2.91 6.25
C GLN A 90 -7.29 -3.07 7.03
N CYS A 91 -6.17 -3.19 6.31
CA CYS A 91 -4.85 -3.42 6.91
C CYS A 91 -4.10 -2.14 7.29
N TYR A 92 -4.23 -1.09 6.48
CA TYR A 92 -3.49 0.17 6.61
C TYR A 92 -4.40 1.41 6.46
N PRO A 93 -5.49 1.54 7.24
CA PRO A 93 -6.44 2.63 7.10
C PRO A 93 -5.79 4.02 7.19
N GLU A 94 -4.75 4.18 8.01
CA GLU A 94 -4.04 5.44 8.24
C GLU A 94 -3.17 5.89 7.04
N PHE A 95 -2.80 4.98 6.15
CA PHE A 95 -1.96 5.27 4.97
C PHE A 95 -2.76 5.31 3.67
N CYS A 96 -4.07 5.07 3.74
CA CYS A 96 -4.95 5.16 2.59
C CYS A 96 -5.45 6.60 2.37
N PRO A 97 -5.66 7.02 1.11
CA PRO A 97 -6.43 8.22 0.81
C PRO A 97 -7.82 8.18 1.46
N PRO A 98 -8.37 9.35 1.85
CA PRO A 98 -9.69 9.39 2.45
C PRO A 98 -10.73 8.92 1.42
N VAL A 99 -11.86 8.42 1.90
CA VAL A 99 -13.01 8.19 1.02
C VAL A 99 -13.52 9.56 0.59
N ALA A 100 -13.65 9.77 -0.72
CA ALA A 100 -14.27 10.97 -1.28
C ALA A 100 -15.78 10.96 -1.03
#